data_AF-A0A183HSL8-F1
#
_entry.id   AF-A0A183HSL8-F1
#
_cell.length_a   1.000
_cell.length_b   1.000
_cell.length_c   1.000
_cell.angle_alpha   90.00
_cell.angle_beta   90.00
_cell.angle_gamma   90.00
#
_symmetry.space_group_name_H-M   'P 1'
#
loop_
_entity.id
_entity.type
_entity.pdbx_description
1 polymer ?
#
loop_
_entity_poly.entity_id
_entity_poly.type
_entity_poly.pdbx_seq_one_letter_code
_entity_poly.pdbx_strand_id
1 'polypeptide(L)'
;RKSKYSVIKELHNYVICSCKRTTQIQRSSRILRAPNILLIQLKRFNSFGGKIGVHVNFSLKLDLDRYVHRTGESHTYELTGIVQHMGNAVEHGHYVAVVRGFDGRSYYLFDDEQVCNVLH
;
A
#
# COMPACT_ATOMS: atom_id res chain seq x y z
N ARG A 1 -15.48 9.61 8.48
CA ARG A 1 -14.13 10.17 8.18
C ARG A 1 -13.68 9.50 6.87
N LYS A 2 -13.70 10.19 5.71
CA LYS A 2 -13.39 9.55 4.41
C LYS A 2 -11.88 9.23 4.35
N SER A 3 -11.53 7.95 4.26
CA SER A 3 -10.18 7.51 3.89
C SER A 3 -9.90 8.01 2.47
N LYS A 4 -8.97 8.97 2.33
CA LYS A 4 -8.47 9.38 1.01
C LYS A 4 -7.47 8.33 0.55
N TYR A 5 -7.83 7.59 -0.49
CA TYR A 5 -6.92 6.71 -1.22
C TYR A 5 -6.06 7.57 -2.15
N SER A 6 -4.78 7.74 -1.83
CA SER A 6 -3.82 8.39 -2.72
C SER A 6 -3.06 7.33 -3.51
N VAL A 7 -3.39 7.21 -4.79
CA VAL A 7 -2.64 6.39 -5.74
C VAL A 7 -1.46 7.23 -6.23
N ILE A 8 -0.25 6.84 -5.87
CA ILE A 8 0.97 7.50 -6.37
C ILE A 8 1.20 6.98 -7.80
N LYS A 9 0.99 7.85 -8.77
CA LYS A 9 1.25 7.59 -10.19
C LYS A 9 1.79 8.84 -10.84
N GLU A 10 2.73 8.65 -11.76
CA GLU A 10 3.06 9.63 -12.77
C GLU A 10 2.22 9.34 -14.02
N LEU A 11 1.46 10.33 -14.47
CA LEU A 11 0.60 10.24 -15.65
C LEU A 11 1.02 11.29 -16.67
N HIS A 12 1.33 10.85 -17.88
CA HIS A 12 1.55 11.73 -19.02
C HIS A 12 0.23 11.98 -19.75
N ASN A 13 -0.18 13.24 -19.88
CA ASN A 13 -1.38 13.65 -20.60
C ASN A 13 -1.07 14.83 -21.51
N TYR A 14 -1.94 15.10 -22.48
CA TYR A 14 -1.91 16.33 -23.27
C TYR A 14 -3.05 17.24 -22.84
N VAL A 15 -2.76 18.53 -22.63
CA VAL A 15 -3.78 19.54 -22.33
C VAL A 15 -3.55 20.75 -23.22
N ILE A 16 -4.65 21.35 -23.67
CA ILE A 16 -4.65 22.61 -24.40
C ILE A 16 -4.56 23.74 -23.36
N CYS A 17 -3.46 24.48 -23.36
CA CYS A 17 -3.32 25.67 -22.52
C CYS A 17 -4.31 26.75 -22.94
N SER A 18 -4.53 27.74 -22.07
CA SER A 18 -5.27 28.98 -22.42
C SER A 18 -4.68 29.70 -23.65
N CYS A 19 -3.44 29.38 -24.02
CA CYS A 19 -2.74 29.83 -25.23
C CYS A 19 -3.02 29.00 -26.51
N LYS A 20 -4.00 28.08 -26.50
CA LYS A 20 -4.38 27.17 -27.62
C LYS A 20 -3.26 26.25 -28.13
N ARG A 21 -2.18 26.04 -27.37
CA ARG A 21 -1.13 25.07 -27.69
C ARG A 21 -1.37 23.78 -26.92
N THR A 22 -1.20 22.65 -27.61
CA THR A 22 -1.19 21.33 -26.98
C THR A 22 0.17 21.11 -26.34
N THR A 23 0.19 20.87 -25.03
CA THR A 23 1.42 20.62 -24.28
C THR A 23 1.32 19.31 -23.54
N GLN A 24 2.44 18.58 -23.44
CA GLN A 24 2.54 17.40 -22.60
C GLN A 24 2.65 17.84 -21.14
N ILE A 25 1.82 17.26 -20.29
CA ILE A 25 1.78 17.52 -18.86
C ILE A 25 2.08 16.22 -18.13
N GLN A 26 2.98 16.29 -17.16
CA GLN A 26 3.20 15.25 -16.17
C GLN A 26 2.36 15.59 -14.94
N ARG A 27 1.41 14.72 -14.58
CA ARG A 27 0.68 14.79 -13.32
C ARG A 27 1.28 13.78 -12.36
N SER A 28 1.71 14.26 -11.20
CA SER A 28 2.13 13.42 -10.07
C SER A 28 1.24 13.69 -8.87
N SER A 29 1.00 12.67 -8.06
CA SER A 29 0.29 12.79 -6.78
C SER A 29 1.27 12.49 -5.65
N ARG A 30 1.27 13.35 -4.63
CA ARG A 30 2.09 13.20 -3.42
C ARG A 30 1.21 13.21 -2.17
N ILE A 31 1.72 12.60 -1.11
CA ILE A 31 1.10 12.61 0.21
C ILE A 31 1.30 14.00 0.81
N LEU A 32 0.20 14.73 1.04
CA LEU A 32 0.28 16.08 1.62
C LEU A 32 0.71 16.04 3.10
N ARG A 33 0.20 15.05 3.83
CA ARG A 33 0.49 14.81 5.25
C ARG A 33 0.46 13.31 5.51
N ALA A 34 1.57 12.76 6.00
CA ALA A 34 1.64 11.35 6.32
C ALA A 34 0.83 11.05 7.61
N PRO A 35 0.03 9.96 7.65
CA PRO A 35 -0.79 9.62 8.80
C PRO A 35 0.02 8.86 9.87
N ASN A 36 -0.35 8.93 11.15
CA ASN A 36 0.34 8.14 12.20
C ASN A 36 0.26 6.62 11.94
N ILE A 37 -0.82 6.15 11.31
CA ILE A 37 -1.00 4.77 10.89
C ILE A 37 -1.24 4.76 9.37
N LEU A 38 -0.38 4.06 8.64
CA LEU A 38 -0.45 3.93 7.19
C LEU A 38 -1.12 2.60 6.82
N LEU A 39 -2.26 2.68 6.13
CA LEU A 39 -2.93 1.52 5.54
C LEU A 39 -2.61 1.46 4.05
N ILE A 40 -1.98 0.37 3.60
CA ILE A 40 -1.68 0.11 2.19
C ILE A 40 -2.56 -1.04 1.70
N GLN A 41 -3.43 -0.76 0.73
CA GLN A 41 -4.20 -1.78 0.04
C GLN A 41 -3.62 -2.02 -1.35
N LEU A 42 -3.11 -3.22 -1.60
CA LEU A 42 -2.65 -3.63 -2.92
C LEU A 42 -3.87 -3.99 -3.78
N LYS A 43 -4.01 -3.34 -4.95
CA LYS A 43 -5.03 -3.71 -5.94
C LYS A 43 -4.64 -5.01 -6.64
N ARG A 44 -4.98 -6.15 -6.02
CA ARG A 44 -4.62 -7.50 -6.48
C ARG A 44 -5.68 -8.17 -7.36
N PHE A 45 -6.75 -7.49 -7.74
CA PHE A 45 -7.75 -8.04 -8.65
C PHE A 45 -7.87 -7.17 -9.89
N ASN A 46 -7.85 -7.82 -11.06
CA ASN A 46 -8.09 -7.16 -12.33
C ASN A 46 -9.61 -6.96 -12.55
N SER A 47 -9.97 -6.25 -13.61
CA SER A 47 -11.37 -5.95 -13.93
C SER A 47 -12.20 -7.19 -14.31
N PHE A 48 -11.55 -8.33 -14.55
CA PHE A 48 -12.19 -9.61 -14.88
C PHE A 48 -12.28 -10.55 -13.67
N GLY A 49 -11.98 -10.05 -12.45
CA GLY A 49 -12.05 -10.84 -11.21
C GLY A 49 -10.86 -11.77 -10.96
N GLY A 50 -9.88 -11.80 -11.86
CA GLY A 50 -8.67 -12.61 -11.72
C GLY A 50 -7.67 -11.99 -10.74
N LYS A 51 -7.13 -12.82 -9.84
CA LYS A 51 -6.10 -12.40 -8.89
C LYS A 51 -4.73 -12.22 -9.55
N ILE A 52 -4.07 -11.12 -9.22
CA ILE A 52 -2.70 -10.79 -9.58
C ILE A 52 -1.78 -11.43 -8.53
N GLY A 53 -1.32 -12.65 -8.83
CA GLY A 53 -0.48 -13.48 -7.96
C GLY A 53 1.00 -13.11 -7.92
N VAL A 54 1.40 -11.97 -8.50
CA VAL A 54 2.80 -11.50 -8.47
C VAL A 54 3.22 -11.24 -7.03
N HIS A 55 4.35 -11.85 -6.64
CA HIS A 55 4.96 -11.60 -5.33
C HIS A 55 5.38 -10.14 -5.23
N VAL A 56 5.06 -9.51 -4.10
CA VAL A 56 5.45 -8.12 -3.83
C VAL A 56 6.47 -8.15 -2.71
N ASN A 57 7.71 -7.84 -3.05
CA ASN A 57 8.75 -7.65 -2.05
C ASN A 57 8.47 -6.35 -1.28
N PHE A 58 8.55 -6.40 0.04
CA PHE A 58 8.45 -5.24 0.91
C PHE A 58 9.48 -5.37 2.04
N SER A 59 9.82 -4.24 2.65
CA SER A 59 10.72 -4.17 3.80
C SER A 59 9.94 -3.97 5.09
N LEU A 60 10.51 -4.38 6.22
CA LEU A 60 9.92 -4.10 7.55
C LEU A 60 9.91 -2.61 7.89
N LYS A 61 10.79 -1.82 7.26
CA LYS A 61 10.83 -0.37 7.36
C LYS A 61 10.50 0.24 6.00
N LEU A 62 9.60 1.22 5.98
CA LEU A 62 9.19 1.95 4.80
C LEU A 62 9.48 3.44 4.97
N ASP A 63 10.33 3.97 4.11
CA ASP A 63 10.62 5.41 4.02
C ASP A 63 9.64 6.07 3.03
N LEU A 64 8.83 7.01 3.52
CA LEU A 64 7.89 7.78 2.71
C LEU A 64 8.42 9.13 2.23
N ASP A 65 9.65 9.54 2.56
CA ASP A 65 10.12 10.91 2.34
C ASP A 65 10.06 11.33 0.86
N ARG A 66 10.30 10.40 -0.07
CA ARG A 66 10.20 10.66 -1.53
C ARG A 66 8.78 10.88 -2.03
N TYR A 67 7.78 10.49 -1.24
CA TYR A 67 6.37 10.50 -1.61
C TYR A 67 5.57 11.61 -0.92
N VAL A 68 6.16 12.30 0.07
CA VAL A 68 5.50 13.35 0.87
C VAL A 68 5.85 14.74 0.34
N HIS A 69 4.91 15.69 0.44
CA HIS A 69 5.10 17.07 -0.06
C HIS A 69 5.95 17.96 0.87
N ARG A 70 5.99 17.67 2.17
CA ARG A 70 6.74 18.44 3.17
C ARG A 70 8.08 17.77 3.46
N THR A 71 9.17 18.43 3.09
CA THR A 71 10.54 17.99 3.35
C THR A 71 11.06 18.69 4.61
N GLY A 72 11.34 17.94 5.67
CA GLY A 72 11.86 18.47 6.94
C GLY A 72 11.70 17.53 8.14
N GLU A 73 10.71 16.64 8.08
CA GLU A 73 10.51 15.53 9.03
C GLU A 73 10.80 14.21 8.31
N SER A 74 11.34 13.22 9.03
CA SER A 74 11.48 11.85 8.49
C SER A 74 10.18 11.08 8.65
N HIS A 75 9.71 10.48 7.57
CA HIS A 75 8.46 9.71 7.52
C HIS A 75 8.75 8.21 7.38
N THR A 76 9.41 7.65 8.39
CA THR A 76 9.70 6.22 8.44
C THR A 76 8.60 5.45 9.17
N TYR A 77 8.11 4.38 8.55
CA TYR A 77 7.10 3.48 9.11
C TYR A 77 7.70 2.12 9.37
N GLU A 78 7.28 1.46 10.45
CA GLU A 78 7.55 0.06 10.71
C GLU A 78 6.32 -0.78 10.41
N LEU A 79 6.51 -1.92 9.74
CA LEU A 79 5.45 -2.86 9.45
C LEU A 79 4.92 -3.45 10.76
N THR A 80 3.62 -3.32 10.99
CA THR A 80 2.94 -3.88 12.17
C THR A 80 2.13 -5.13 11.83
N GLY A 81 1.72 -5.29 10.58
CA GLY A 81 1.04 -6.49 10.14
C GLY A 81 0.61 -6.47 8.68
N ILE A 82 0.18 -7.63 8.22
CA ILE A 82 -0.25 -7.92 6.85
C ILE A 82 -1.51 -8.77 6.92
N VAL A 83 -2.44 -8.52 6.01
CA VAL A 83 -3.54 -9.44 5.73
C VAL A 83 -3.34 -10.02 4.34
N GLN A 84 -3.36 -11.34 4.23
CA GLN A 84 -3.19 -12.07 2.98
C GLN A 84 -4.47 -12.82 2.64
N HIS A 85 -4.98 -12.57 1.43
CA HIS A 85 -6.00 -13.41 0.82
C HIS A 85 -5.32 -14.61 0.15
N MET A 86 -5.88 -15.80 0.33
CA MET A 86 -5.54 -17.07 -0.30
C MET A 86 -6.69 -17.51 -1.20
N GLY A 87 -6.38 -18.16 -2.33
CA GLY A 87 -7.36 -18.42 -3.40
C GLY A 87 -7.23 -17.44 -4.57
N ASN A 88 -7.89 -17.74 -5.69
CA ASN A 88 -7.71 -17.04 -6.98
C ASN A 88 -8.87 -16.10 -7.36
N ALA A 89 -10.01 -16.21 -6.69
CA ALA A 89 -11.19 -15.42 -6.98
C ALA A 89 -11.31 -14.22 -6.05
N VAL A 90 -12.04 -13.20 -6.51
CA VAL A 90 -12.35 -12.02 -5.68
C VAL A 90 -13.47 -12.29 -4.68
N GLU A 91 -14.43 -13.15 -5.04
CA GLU A 91 -15.66 -13.40 -4.26
C GLU A 91 -15.46 -14.41 -3.12
N HIS A 92 -14.39 -15.21 -3.17
CA HIS A 92 -14.13 -16.26 -2.19
C HIS A 92 -12.63 -16.48 -1.98
N GLY A 93 -12.30 -17.10 -0.86
CA GLY A 93 -10.94 -17.44 -0.49
C GLY A 93 -10.81 -17.53 1.02
N HIS A 94 -9.55 -17.60 1.47
CA HIS A 94 -9.22 -17.66 2.89
C HIS A 94 -8.34 -16.48 3.27
N TYR A 95 -8.53 -15.90 4.45
CA TYR A 95 -7.76 -14.76 4.91
C TYR A 95 -6.93 -15.14 6.13
N VAL A 96 -5.63 -14.90 6.02
CA VAL A 96 -4.70 -15.04 7.15
C VAL A 96 -4.07 -13.70 7.46
N ALA A 97 -3.68 -13.50 8.72
CA ALA A 97 -3.02 -12.28 9.16
C ALA A 97 -1.65 -12.60 9.77
N VAL A 98 -0.65 -11.79 9.44
CA VAL A 98 0.66 -11.82 10.11
C VAL A 98 0.80 -10.52 10.87
N VAL A 99 0.97 -10.56 12.18
CA VAL A 99 0.97 -9.36 13.03
C VAL A 99 2.18 -9.38 13.96
N ARG A 100 2.80 -8.22 14.15
CA ARG A 100 3.90 -8.00 15.08
C ARG A 100 3.39 -8.13 16.52
N GLY A 101 4.11 -8.90 17.34
CA GLY A 101 3.84 -9.06 18.76
C GLY A 101 4.10 -7.77 19.55
N PHE A 102 3.54 -7.73 20.77
CA PHE A 102 3.78 -6.62 21.72
C PHE A 102 5.24 -6.52 22.17
N ASP A 103 6.02 -7.59 22.02
CA ASP A 103 7.47 -7.61 22.23
C ASP A 103 8.25 -6.79 21.20
N GLY A 104 7.60 -6.38 20.11
CA GLY A 104 8.18 -5.61 19.03
C GLY A 104 9.19 -6.40 18.18
N ARG A 105 9.31 -7.72 18.34
CA ARG A 105 10.30 -8.55 17.63
C ARG A 105 9.64 -9.70 16.89
N SER A 106 8.80 -10.47 17.57
CA SER A 106 8.16 -11.62 16.96
C SER A 106 7.01 -11.23 16.06
N TYR A 107 6.75 -12.09 15.07
CA TYR A 107 5.52 -12.05 14.29
C TYR A 107 4.72 -13.33 14.49
N TYR A 108 3.40 -13.18 14.50
CA TYR A 108 2.45 -14.26 14.67
C TYR A 108 1.55 -14.34 13.44
N LEU A 109 1.43 -15.54 12.88
CA LEU A 109 0.44 -15.91 11.88
C LEU A 109 -0.84 -16.33 12.59
N PHE A 110 -1.94 -15.71 12.20
CA PHE A 110 -3.30 -16.01 12.62
C PHE A 110 -4.04 -16.60 11.43
N ASP A 111 -4.46 -17.86 11.60
CA ASP A 111 -5.23 -18.65 10.64
C ASP A 111 -6.42 -19.26 11.38
N ASP A 112 -7.55 -18.54 11.36
CA ASP A 112 -8.74 -18.83 12.17
C ASP A 112 -8.41 -19.04 13.66
N GLU A 113 -8.59 -20.26 14.18
CA GLU A 113 -8.31 -20.62 15.57
C GLU A 113 -6.82 -20.95 15.81
N GLN A 114 -6.03 -21.10 14.74
CA GLN A 114 -4.62 -21.45 14.80
C GLN A 114 -3.74 -20.20 14.87
N VAL A 115 -2.83 -20.19 15.84
CA VAL A 115 -1.84 -19.12 16.01
C VAL A 115 -0.45 -19.71 16.04
N CYS A 116 0.43 -19.23 15.17
CA CYS A 116 1.80 -19.72 15.00
C CYS A 116 2.80 -18.56 15.06
N ASN A 117 3.91 -18.71 15.80
CA ASN A 117 5.03 -17.78 15.73
C ASN A 117 5.84 -18.06 14.45
N VAL A 118 6.02 -17.04 13.60
CA VAL A 118 6.61 -17.21 12.27
C VAL A 118 7.98 -16.56 12.07
N LEU A 119 8.40 -15.65 12.95
CA LEU A 119 9.68 -14.92 12.87
C LEU A 119 10.16 -14.55 14.28
N HIS A 120 11.46 -14.71 14.53
CA HIS A 120 12.18 -14.32 15.75
C HIS A 120 13.26 -13.29 15.45
#